data_AF-A0A1S3YQ17-F1
#
_entry.id   AF-A0A1S3YQ17-F1
#
_cell.length_a   1.000
_cell.length_b   1.000
_cell.length_c   1.000
_cell.angle_alpha   90.00
_cell.angle_beta   90.00
_cell.angle_gamma   90.00
#
_symmetry.space_group_name_H-M   'P 1'
#
loop_
_entity.id
_entity.type
_entity.pdbx_description
1 polymer ?
#
loop_
_entity_poly.entity_id
_entity_poly.type
_entity_poly.pdbx_seq_one_letter_code
_entity_poly.pdbx_strand_id
1 'polypeptide(L)'
;MDIRSGDIHNTSRVIEGKILDLLVEVTSTQNKKQWAIGPLLPAKLDHISNTNNICLEWLNKQPPRSVLYISFGTTTSFSDREINELAKGLEQSKHRFIWVLRDADRGDIFTGEVRKVELPQGFEERVKEVGLVVREWAP
;
A
#
# COMPACT_ATOMS: atom_id res chain seq x y z
N MET A 1 -3.29 -5.86 38.36
CA MET A 1 -4.55 -6.54 37.98
C MET A 1 -4.65 -6.44 36.47
N ASP A 2 -4.66 -7.56 35.76
CA ASP A 2 -4.78 -7.54 34.30
C ASP A 2 -6.25 -7.38 33.91
N ILE A 3 -6.59 -6.21 33.35
CA ILE A 3 -7.96 -5.82 32.98
C ILE A 3 -8.31 -6.21 31.53
N ARG A 4 -7.39 -6.82 30.76
CA ARG A 4 -7.63 -7.23 29.38
C ARG A 4 -8.59 -8.41 29.31
N SER A 5 -9.63 -8.33 28.49
CA SER A 5 -10.57 -9.45 28.29
C SER A 5 -10.22 -10.35 27.10
N GLY A 6 -9.34 -9.88 26.21
CA GLY A 6 -8.97 -10.59 24.99
C GLY A 6 -8.39 -9.67 23.93
N ASP A 7 -8.25 -10.19 22.71
CA ASP A 7 -7.66 -9.50 21.56
C ASP A 7 -8.59 -9.48 20.36
N ILE A 8 -8.54 -8.37 19.64
CA ILE A 8 -9.26 -8.16 18.41
C ILE A 8 -8.25 -8.22 17.25
N HIS A 9 -8.54 -9.07 16.28
CA HIS A 9 -7.71 -9.30 15.10
C HIS A 9 -8.46 -8.83 13.86
N ASN A 10 -7.78 -8.03 13.04
CA ASN A 10 -8.29 -7.62 11.74
C ASN A 10 -8.07 -8.74 10.69
N THR A 11 -8.72 -9.87 10.92
CA THR A 11 -8.71 -11.05 10.06
C THR A 11 -10.02 -11.82 10.20
N SER A 12 -10.18 -12.92 9.46
CA SER A 12 -11.33 -13.81 9.55
C SER A 12 -10.92 -15.28 9.50
N ARG A 13 -11.82 -16.18 9.91
CA ARG A 13 -11.61 -17.63 9.76
C ARG A 13 -11.43 -18.07 8.30
N VAL A 14 -12.00 -17.34 7.34
CA VAL A 14 -11.85 -17.64 5.91
C VAL A 14 -10.41 -17.39 5.44
N ILE A 15 -9.74 -16.39 6.02
CA ILE A 15 -8.36 -16.02 5.65
C ILE A 15 -7.35 -16.83 6.48
N GLU A 16 -7.52 -16.89 7.81
CA GLU A 16 -6.48 -17.38 8.74
C GLU A 16 -7.01 -18.36 9.81
N GLY A 17 -8.05 -19.14 9.50
CA GLY A 17 -8.72 -20.02 10.48
C GLY A 17 -7.78 -20.90 11.33
N LYS A 18 -6.79 -21.55 10.71
CA LYS A 18 -5.82 -22.38 11.42
C LYS A 18 -4.95 -21.60 12.40
N ILE A 19 -4.56 -20.38 12.05
CA ILE A 19 -3.76 -19.50 12.92
C ILE A 19 -4.61 -19.05 14.11
N LEU A 20 -5.90 -18.74 13.88
CA LEU A 20 -6.84 -18.38 14.94
C LEU A 20 -7.06 -19.52 15.94
N ASP A 21 -7.15 -20.76 15.46
CA ASP A 21 -7.28 -21.93 16.35
C ASP A 21 -6.03 -22.11 17.21
N LEU A 22 -4.83 -21.95 16.63
CA LEU A 22 -3.57 -21.95 17.37
C LEU A 22 -3.49 -20.82 18.40
N LEU A 23 -3.96 -19.61 18.06
CA LEU A 23 -4.00 -18.49 19.00
C LEU A 23 -4.91 -18.77 20.19
N VAL A 24 -6.07 -19.39 19.97
CA VAL A 24 -6.99 -19.81 21.05
C VAL A 24 -6.32 -20.85 21.95
N GLU A 25 -5.61 -21.83 21.37
CA GLU A 25 -4.91 -22.86 22.13
C GLU A 25 -3.78 -22.27 22.99
N VAL A 26 -2.92 -21.44 22.40
CA VAL A 26 -1.77 -20.81 23.10
C VAL A 26 -2.23 -19.84 24.19
N THR A 27 -3.37 -19.17 24.02
CA THR A 27 -3.90 -18.21 24.99
C THR A 27 -4.92 -18.81 25.97
N SER A 28 -5.18 -20.12 25.88
CA SER A 28 -6.18 -20.83 26.69
C SER A 28 -5.96 -20.69 28.19
N THR A 29 -4.70 -20.72 28.65
CA THR A 29 -4.32 -20.59 30.06
C THR A 29 -4.56 -19.19 30.64
N GLN A 30 -4.72 -18.19 29.78
CA GLN A 30 -4.90 -16.80 30.18
C GLN A 30 -6.38 -16.41 30.30
N ASN A 31 -7.31 -17.33 29.97
CA ASN A 31 -8.74 -17.08 29.91
C ASN A 31 -9.10 -15.81 29.10
N LYS A 32 -8.33 -15.56 28.03
CA LYS A 32 -8.50 -14.41 27.13
C LYS A 32 -9.23 -14.84 25.87
N LYS A 33 -10.17 -14.04 25.42
CA LYS A 33 -10.91 -14.29 24.18
C LYS A 33 -10.13 -13.80 22.96
N GLN A 34 -10.30 -14.47 21.83
CA GLN A 34 -9.70 -14.10 20.55
C GLN A 34 -10.84 -13.81 19.56
N TRP A 35 -10.95 -12.56 19.09
CA TRP A 35 -12.00 -12.13 18.17
C TRP A 35 -11.42 -11.76 16.81
N ALA A 36 -11.84 -12.48 15.77
CA ALA A 36 -11.51 -12.15 14.39
C ALA A 36 -12.69 -11.39 13.77
N ILE A 37 -12.51 -10.09 13.50
CA ILE A 37 -13.59 -9.19 13.03
C ILE A 37 -13.31 -8.57 11.66
N GLY A 38 -12.23 -9.00 11.00
CA GLY A 38 -11.81 -8.48 9.71
C GLY A 38 -12.43 -9.19 8.51
N PRO A 39 -12.10 -8.74 7.29
CA PRO A 39 -11.31 -7.54 7.02
C PRO A 39 -12.12 -6.27 7.35
N LEU A 40 -11.57 -5.42 8.21
CA LEU A 40 -12.10 -4.11 8.53
C LEU A 40 -11.90 -3.23 7.31
N LEU A 41 -13.00 -2.91 6.65
CA LEU A 41 -12.99 -2.03 5.49
C LEU A 41 -12.78 -0.57 5.96
N PRO A 42 -12.14 0.27 5.13
CA PRO A 42 -12.05 1.70 5.41
C PRO A 42 -13.46 2.27 5.68
N ALA A 43 -13.59 3.10 6.72
CA ALA A 43 -14.79 3.91 6.89
C ALA A 43 -15.00 4.77 5.64
N LYS A 44 -16.25 5.02 5.23
CA LYS A 44 -16.58 5.83 4.05
C LYS A 44 -15.70 7.08 4.04
N LEU A 45 -14.87 7.21 3.01
CA LEU A 45 -14.03 8.38 2.81
C LEU A 45 -14.89 9.50 2.22
N ASP A 46 -15.71 10.12 3.06
CA ASP A 46 -16.49 11.31 2.71
C ASP A 46 -15.57 12.53 2.41
N HIS A 47 -14.25 12.39 2.61
CA HIS A 47 -13.23 13.42 2.34
C HIS A 47 -12.45 13.27 1.03
N ILE A 48 -12.65 12.21 0.21
CA ILE A 48 -12.02 12.15 -1.13
C ILE A 48 -12.76 13.05 -2.14
N SER A 49 -13.96 13.54 -1.79
CA SER A 49 -14.93 13.99 -2.79
C SER A 49 -14.73 15.38 -3.40
N ASN A 50 -13.64 16.12 -3.18
CA ASN A 50 -13.64 17.55 -3.60
C ASN A 50 -12.35 18.14 -4.19
N THR A 51 -11.36 17.35 -4.59
CA THR A 51 -10.23 17.88 -5.37
C THR A 51 -9.88 16.94 -6.52
N ASN A 52 -9.70 17.50 -7.71
CA ASN A 52 -9.33 16.83 -8.97
C ASN A 52 -8.21 15.82 -8.74
N ASN A 53 -8.58 14.56 -8.45
CA ASN A 53 -7.63 13.53 -8.14
C ASN A 53 -7.13 12.96 -9.46
N ILE A 54 -5.99 13.49 -9.92
CA ILE A 54 -5.35 13.09 -11.18
C ILE A 54 -5.20 11.56 -11.31
N CYS A 55 -5.02 10.86 -10.18
CA CYS A 55 -4.96 9.40 -10.14
C CYS A 55 -6.28 8.76 -10.56
N LEU A 56 -7.40 9.16 -9.96
CA LEU A 56 -8.72 8.64 -10.31
C LEU A 56 -9.15 9.07 -11.72
N GLU A 57 -8.86 10.31 -12.12
CA GLU A 57 -9.15 10.78 -13.48
C GLU A 57 -8.37 10.00 -14.54
N TRP A 58 -7.11 9.68 -14.28
CA TRP A 58 -6.30 8.85 -15.17
C TRP A 58 -6.80 7.40 -15.19
N LEU A 59 -7.12 6.83 -14.02
CA LEU A 59 -7.63 5.46 -13.88
C LEU A 59 -8.97 5.26 -14.59
N ASN A 60 -9.89 6.22 -14.47
CA ASN A 60 -11.21 6.18 -15.09
C ASN A 60 -11.17 6.15 -16.63
N LYS A 61 -10.05 6.53 -17.25
CA LYS A 61 -9.85 6.47 -18.71
C LYS A 61 -9.33 5.11 -19.19
N GLN A 62 -8.98 4.20 -18.27
CA GLN A 62 -8.38 2.91 -18.61
C GLN A 62 -9.44 1.81 -18.74
N PRO A 63 -9.18 0.75 -19.54
CA PRO A 63 -10.06 -0.42 -19.58
C PRO A 63 -10.19 -1.10 -18.20
N PRO A 64 -11.32 -1.76 -17.91
CA PRO A 64 -11.50 -2.52 -16.67
C PRO A 64 -10.39 -3.55 -16.48
N ARG A 65 -9.89 -3.69 -15.24
CA ARG A 65 -8.88 -4.70 -14.84
C ARG A 65 -7.57 -4.65 -15.65
N SER A 66 -7.18 -3.46 -16.13
CA SER A 66 -6.01 -3.29 -17.00
C SER A 66 -4.82 -2.57 -16.36
N VAL A 67 -4.99 -2.00 -15.16
CA VAL A 67 -4.01 -1.17 -14.47
C VAL A 67 -3.44 -1.90 -13.26
N LEU A 68 -2.11 -1.93 -13.15
CA LEU A 68 -1.39 -2.36 -11.96
C LEU A 68 -1.27 -1.20 -10.97
N TYR A 69 -1.75 -1.37 -9.74
CA TYR A 69 -1.48 -0.44 -8.64
C TYR A 69 -0.25 -0.90 -7.86
N ILE A 70 0.73 -0.02 -7.71
CA ILE A 70 2.02 -0.31 -7.09
C ILE A 70 2.22 0.66 -5.94
N SER A 71 2.23 0.12 -4.72
CA SER A 71 2.43 0.87 -3.49
C SER A 71 3.07 -0.05 -2.45
N PHE A 72 4.10 0.45 -1.78
CA PHE A 72 4.81 -0.28 -0.72
C PHE A 72 4.45 0.24 0.68
N GLY A 73 3.31 0.92 0.79
CA GLY A 73 2.83 1.46 2.07
C GLY A 73 3.59 2.72 2.50
N THR A 74 3.64 2.97 3.80
CA THR A 74 4.24 4.19 4.40
C THR A 74 5.57 3.94 5.09
N THR A 75 5.97 2.68 5.27
CA THR A 75 7.11 2.29 6.11
C THR A 75 8.26 1.67 5.34
N THR A 76 8.02 1.23 4.11
CA THR A 76 9.06 0.63 3.26
C THR A 76 9.75 1.72 2.46
N SER A 77 11.07 1.62 2.35
CA SER A 77 11.92 2.49 1.55
C SER A 77 12.80 1.64 0.63
N PHE A 78 13.18 2.20 -0.52
CA PHE A 78 14.03 1.53 -1.50
C PHE A 78 15.31 2.31 -1.75
N SER A 79 16.37 1.59 -2.11
CA SER A 79 17.57 2.21 -2.68
C SER A 79 17.29 2.75 -4.09
N ASP A 80 18.05 3.76 -4.54
CA ASP A 80 17.95 4.27 -5.92
C ASP A 80 18.12 3.16 -6.97
N ARG A 81 18.94 2.15 -6.66
CA ARG A 81 19.14 1.00 -7.55
C ARG A 81 17.84 0.21 -7.72
N GLU A 82 17.14 -0.10 -6.64
CA GLU A 82 15.88 -0.84 -6.69
C GLU A 82 14.79 -0.03 -7.40
N ILE A 83 14.72 1.28 -7.13
CA ILE A 83 13.79 2.20 -7.80
C ILE A 83 14.08 2.24 -9.31
N ASN A 84 15.35 2.32 -9.70
CA ASN A 84 15.76 2.33 -11.10
C ASN A 84 15.38 1.02 -11.82
N GLU A 85 15.64 -0.13 -11.20
CA GLU A 85 15.26 -1.42 -11.78
C GLU A 85 13.74 -1.60 -11.86
N LEU A 86 12.98 -1.14 -10.85
CA LEU A 86 11.53 -1.12 -10.91
C LEU A 86 11.02 -0.23 -12.06
N ALA A 87 11.55 0.98 -12.21
CA ALA A 87 11.19 1.89 -13.30
C ALA A 87 11.45 1.24 -14.68
N LYS A 88 12.63 0.65 -14.88
CA LYS A 88 12.95 -0.08 -16.13
C LYS A 88 12.00 -1.25 -16.37
N GLY A 89 11.68 -2.01 -15.33
CA GLY A 89 10.75 -3.14 -15.41
C GLY A 89 9.34 -2.69 -15.82
N LEU A 90 8.85 -1.61 -15.22
CA LEU A 90 7.55 -1.03 -15.56
C LEU A 90 7.49 -0.55 -17.01
N GLU A 91 8.52 0.18 -17.45
CA GLU A 91 8.64 0.64 -18.84
C GLU A 91 8.64 -0.54 -19.82
N GLN A 92 9.43 -1.58 -19.55
CA GLN A 92 9.54 -2.76 -20.42
C GLN A 92 8.29 -3.64 -20.41
N SER A 93 7.53 -3.65 -19.31
CA SER A 93 6.32 -4.47 -19.16
C SER A 93 5.22 -4.10 -20.15
N LYS A 94 5.20 -2.84 -20.62
CA LYS A 94 4.12 -2.26 -21.45
C LYS A 94 2.72 -2.38 -20.83
N HIS A 95 2.64 -2.75 -19.56
CA HIS A 95 1.39 -2.76 -18.80
C HIS A 95 1.05 -1.35 -18.34
N ARG A 96 -0.25 -1.10 -18.16
CA ARG A 96 -0.68 0.16 -17.55
C ARG A 96 -0.44 0.11 -16.06
N PHE A 97 0.05 1.20 -15.47
CA PHE A 97 0.32 1.22 -14.04
C PHE A 97 0.07 2.57 -13.38
N ILE A 98 -0.22 2.53 -12.09
CA ILE A 98 -0.12 3.65 -11.18
C ILE A 98 0.95 3.26 -10.16
N TRP A 99 2.01 4.05 -10.07
CA TRP A 99 3.09 3.84 -9.12
C TRP A 99 3.12 4.96 -8.10
N VAL A 100 2.84 4.61 -6.85
CA VAL A 100 2.93 5.51 -5.70
C VAL A 100 4.37 5.50 -5.20
N LEU A 101 5.05 6.63 -5.36
CA LEU A 101 6.45 6.85 -5.00
C LEU A 101 6.54 7.93 -3.91
N ARG A 102 6.48 7.51 -2.65
CA ARG A 102 6.22 8.39 -1.49
C ARG A 102 7.49 8.92 -0.85
N ASP A 103 7.32 9.88 0.05
CA ASP A 103 8.38 10.47 0.87
C ASP A 103 9.03 9.47 1.86
N ALA A 104 8.41 8.32 2.14
CA ALA A 104 9.08 7.23 2.86
C ALA A 104 10.13 6.52 1.98
N ASP A 105 9.97 6.54 0.66
CA ASP A 105 11.02 6.15 -0.29
C ASP A 105 12.10 7.26 -0.41
N ARG A 106 11.86 8.43 0.20
CA ARG A 106 12.74 9.60 0.22
C ARG A 106 13.66 9.63 1.44
N GLY A 107 14.02 8.49 2.01
CA GLY A 107 14.99 8.41 3.11
C GLY A 107 14.37 7.98 4.43
N ASP A 108 15.25 7.69 5.39
CA ASP A 108 14.88 7.10 6.67
C ASP A 108 13.96 8.07 7.44
N ILE A 109 12.72 7.66 7.69
CA ILE A 109 11.77 8.39 8.54
C ILE A 109 12.33 8.63 9.96
N PHE A 110 13.39 7.90 10.34
CA PHE A 110 14.12 8.06 11.59
C PHE A 110 15.24 9.11 11.56
N THR A 111 15.73 9.53 10.38
CA THR A 111 16.86 10.48 10.25
C THR A 111 16.43 11.88 9.82
N GLY A 112 15.21 12.05 9.28
CA GLY A 112 14.66 13.36 8.93
C GLY A 112 15.23 13.99 7.65
N GLU A 113 16.05 13.25 6.89
CA GLU A 113 16.57 13.71 5.61
C GLU A 113 15.61 13.38 4.46
N VAL A 114 15.17 14.39 3.72
CA VAL A 114 14.29 14.23 2.54
C VAL A 114 15.16 14.01 1.29
N ARG A 115 15.53 12.77 0.99
CA ARG A 115 16.14 12.33 -0.27
C ARG A 115 15.12 12.36 -1.40
N LYS A 116 15.20 13.31 -2.32
CA LYS A 116 14.36 13.28 -3.52
C LYS A 116 14.72 12.05 -4.38
N VAL A 117 13.77 11.12 -4.54
CA VAL A 117 13.96 9.96 -5.45
C VAL A 117 14.06 10.45 -6.89
N GLU A 118 15.17 10.11 -7.54
CA GLU A 118 15.40 10.36 -8.97
C GLU A 118 15.05 9.11 -9.79
N LEU A 119 14.14 9.29 -10.75
CA LEU A 119 13.80 8.27 -11.73
C LEU A 119 14.76 8.34 -12.92
N PRO A 120 14.87 7.28 -13.74
CA PRO A 120 15.67 7.33 -14.96
C PRO A 120 15.28 8.54 -15.80
N GLN A 121 16.27 9.25 -16.33
CA GLN A 121 16.04 10.47 -17.10
C GLN A 121 14.97 10.24 -18.17
N GLY A 122 13.93 11.08 -18.20
CA GLY A 122 12.85 11.02 -19.18
C GLY A 122 11.82 9.90 -18.95
N PHE A 123 11.88 9.18 -17.83
CA PHE A 123 10.99 8.04 -17.57
C PHE A 123 9.52 8.43 -17.59
N GLU A 124 9.14 9.49 -16.86
CA GLU A 124 7.74 9.92 -16.76
C GLU A 124 7.19 10.33 -18.13
N GLU A 125 8.00 10.97 -18.98
CA GLU A 125 7.64 11.32 -20.36
C GLU A 125 7.46 10.11 -21.25
N ARG A 126 8.32 9.08 -21.11
CA ARG A 126 8.22 7.84 -21.89
C ARG A 126 7.00 7.02 -21.51
N VAL A 127 6.62 7.00 -20.24
CA VAL A 127 5.50 6.19 -19.76
C VAL A 127 4.17 6.94 -19.72
N LYS A 128 4.09 8.26 -19.96
CA LYS A 128 2.89 9.09 -19.77
C LYS A 128 1.56 8.54 -20.32
N GLU A 129 1.59 7.75 -21.39
CA GLU A 129 0.40 7.16 -22.02
C GLU A 129 -0.06 5.85 -21.34
N VAL A 130 0.83 5.19 -20.60
CA VAL A 130 0.61 3.88 -19.97
C VAL A 130 0.80 3.90 -18.46
N GLY A 131 1.49 4.88 -17.91
CA GLY A 131 1.88 4.94 -16.52
C GLY A 131 1.62 6.31 -15.90
N LEU A 132 1.22 6.31 -14.64
CA LEU A 132 1.15 7.50 -13.79
C LEU A 132 2.02 7.30 -12.55
N VAL A 133 2.95 8.23 -12.31
CA VAL A 133 3.72 8.29 -11.06
C VAL A 133 3.06 9.29 -10.12
N VAL A 134 2.71 8.84 -8.92
CA VAL A 134 2.06 9.66 -7.88
C VAL A 134 3.03 9.84 -6.72
N ARG A 135 3.40 11.10 -6.44
CA ARG A 135 4.44 11.44 -5.46
C ARG A 135 3.94 11.79 -4.06
N GLU A 136 2.63 12.00 -3.92
CA GLU A 136 1.99 12.35 -2.67
C GLU A 136 1.12 11.18 -2.19
N TRP A 137 -0.20 11.31 -2.37
CA TRP A 137 -1.18 10.34 -1.94
C TRP A 137 -2.01 9.85 -3.13
N ALA A 138 -2.27 8.54 -3.15
CA ALA A 138 -3.21 7.91 -4.05
C ALA A 138 -4.33 7.26 -3.20
N PRO A 139 -5.60 7.41 -3.61
CA PRO A 139 -6.75 6.80 -2.94
C PRO A 139 -6.80 5.28 -3.09
#